data_AF-A0A924RED9-F1
#
_entry.id   AF-A0A924RED9-F1
#
_cell.length_a   1.000
_cell.length_b   1.000
_cell.length_c   1.000
_cell.angle_alpha   90.00
_cell.angle_beta   90.00
_cell.angle_gamma   90.00
#
_symmetry.space_group_name_H-M   'P 1'
#
loop_
_entity.id
_entity.type
_entity.pdbx_description
1 polymer ?
#
loop_
_entity_poly.entity_id
_entity_poly.type
_entity_poly.pdbx_seq_one_letter_code
_entity_poly.pdbx_strand_id
1 'polypeptide(L)'
;AMFYRRSAINDFSCATCHGDDGRRIRLQSLPDLSKPGDTAREVIGTWPAYRVSQSQTRTMQHRLWDCFRQMRMPAPDYASEGLTALTMYLAKLGDGATMNVPSIKR
;
A
#
# COMPACT_ATOMS: atom_id res chain seq x y z
N ALA A 1 14.35 3.37 0.48
CA ALA A 1 14.73 3.25 1.90
C ALA A 1 13.55 2.90 2.81
N MET A 2 12.47 3.70 2.90
CA MET A 2 11.37 3.45 3.85
C MET A 2 10.59 2.14 3.66
N PHE A 3 10.35 1.71 2.41
CA PHE A 3 9.61 0.47 2.12
C PHE A 3 10.21 -0.77 2.80
N TYR A 4 11.54 -0.80 2.93
CA TYR A 4 12.30 -1.91 3.54
C TYR A 4 12.69 -1.66 4.99
N ARG A 5 12.31 -0.53 5.60
CA ARG A 5 12.67 -0.19 6.98
C ARG A 5 11.83 -1.01 7.95
N ARG A 6 12.48 -1.82 8.78
CA ARG A 6 11.85 -2.52 9.90
C ARG A 6 11.83 -1.65 11.15
N SER A 7 10.74 -1.71 11.92
CA SER A 7 10.54 -0.88 13.12
C SER A 7 9.38 -1.41 13.98
N ALA A 8 9.19 -0.77 15.15
CA ALA A 8 8.15 -1.05 16.14
C ALA A 8 8.22 -2.47 16.74
N ILE A 9 7.26 -2.76 17.62
CA ILE A 9 7.25 -3.98 18.45
C ILE A 9 7.10 -5.29 17.66
N ASN A 10 6.65 -5.21 16.41
CA ASN A 10 6.50 -6.38 15.53
C ASN A 10 7.66 -6.52 14.54
N ASP A 11 8.62 -5.57 14.54
CA ASP A 11 9.77 -5.56 13.63
C ASP A 11 9.36 -5.72 12.14
N PHE A 12 8.28 -5.03 11.76
CA PHE A 12 7.72 -5.08 10.40
C PHE A 12 8.26 -3.96 9.52
N SER A 13 8.37 -4.26 8.22
CA SER A 13 8.52 -3.30 7.12
C SER A 13 7.37 -3.50 6.11
N CYS A 14 7.23 -2.62 5.11
CA CYS A 14 6.27 -2.88 4.02
C CYS A 14 6.64 -4.17 3.28
N ALA A 15 7.94 -4.38 3.05
CA ALA A 15 8.48 -5.58 2.41
C ALA A 15 8.20 -6.88 3.17
N THR A 16 7.95 -6.83 4.48
CA THR A 16 7.57 -8.02 5.27
C THR A 16 6.30 -8.67 4.72
N CYS A 17 5.37 -7.88 4.18
CA CYS A 17 4.12 -8.38 3.60
C CYS A 17 4.07 -8.25 2.07
N HIS A 18 4.78 -7.28 1.52
CA HIS A 18 4.70 -6.89 0.10
C HIS A 18 6.04 -7.08 -0.63
N GLY A 19 6.85 -8.05 -0.21
CA GLY A 19 8.20 -8.31 -0.74
C GLY A 19 8.34 -9.55 -1.62
N ASP A 20 7.30 -10.37 -1.72
CA ASP A 20 7.33 -11.67 -2.40
C ASP A 20 6.02 -11.92 -3.15
N ASP A 21 6.09 -12.69 -4.24
CA ASP A 21 4.92 -13.14 -5.00
C ASP A 21 4.16 -14.26 -4.27
N GLY A 22 2.84 -14.35 -4.57
CA GLY A 22 1.99 -15.47 -4.14
C GLY A 22 1.75 -15.56 -2.63
N ARG A 23 2.09 -14.52 -1.86
CA ARG A 23 1.88 -14.50 -0.40
C ARG A 23 0.43 -14.14 -0.05
N ARG A 24 0.04 -14.53 1.16
CA ARG A 24 -1.23 -14.13 1.79
C ARG A 24 -1.11 -14.01 3.30
N ILE A 25 -1.90 -13.15 3.92
CA ILE A 25 -2.17 -13.18 5.36
C ILE A 25 -3.61 -13.63 5.56
N ARG A 26 -3.80 -14.75 6.28
CA ARG A 26 -5.10 -15.41 6.39
C ARG A 26 -5.65 -15.70 4.98
N LEU A 27 -6.79 -15.10 4.63
CA LEU A 27 -7.43 -15.24 3.31
C LEU A 27 -7.26 -13.99 2.44
N GLN A 28 -6.36 -13.06 2.79
CA GLN A 28 -6.07 -11.87 2.01
C GLN A 28 -4.78 -12.09 1.20
N SER A 29 -4.91 -12.18 -0.12
CA SER A 29 -3.76 -12.17 -1.03
C SER A 29 -2.99 -10.86 -0.90
N LEU A 30 -1.67 -10.94 -0.91
CA LEU A 30 -0.78 -9.80 -0.78
C LEU A 30 -0.09 -9.52 -2.11
N PRO A 31 -0.19 -8.29 -2.65
CA PRO A 31 0.57 -7.91 -3.82
C PRO A 31 2.05 -7.75 -3.46
N ASP A 32 2.95 -8.25 -4.32
CA ASP A 32 4.36 -7.85 -4.30
C ASP A 32 4.50 -6.41 -4.80
N LEU A 33 5.04 -5.54 -3.95
CA LEU A 33 5.28 -4.12 -4.21
C LEU A 33 6.76 -3.78 -3.99
N SER A 34 7.63 -4.76 -4.09
CA SER A 34 9.09 -4.57 -4.01
C SER A 34 9.74 -4.34 -5.38
N LYS A 35 9.02 -4.63 -6.47
CA LYS A 35 9.51 -4.53 -7.84
C LYS A 35 8.43 -4.02 -8.81
N PRO A 36 8.82 -3.47 -9.98
CA PRO A 36 7.87 -3.13 -11.03
C PRO A 36 7.21 -4.38 -11.61
N GLY A 37 5.98 -4.23 -12.08
CA GLY A 37 5.25 -5.33 -12.73
C GLY A 37 3.74 -5.16 -12.67
N ASP A 38 3.02 -6.14 -13.20
CA ASP A 38 1.56 -6.07 -13.34
C ASP A 38 0.84 -5.99 -12.00
N THR A 39 1.34 -6.68 -10.97
CA THR A 39 0.82 -6.58 -9.60
C THR A 39 0.90 -5.15 -9.06
N ALA A 40 2.03 -4.46 -9.25
CA ALA A 40 2.20 -3.07 -8.81
C ALA A 40 1.32 -2.12 -9.64
N ARG A 41 1.22 -2.35 -10.96
CA ARG A 41 0.35 -1.58 -11.86
C ARG A 41 -1.12 -1.71 -11.48
N GLU A 42 -1.59 -2.92 -11.20
CA GLU A 42 -2.96 -3.16 -10.77
C GLU A 42 -3.26 -2.42 -9.46
N VAL A 43 -2.37 -2.51 -8.48
CA VAL A 43 -2.54 -1.80 -7.21
C VAL A 43 -2.63 -0.30 -7.46
N ILE A 44 -1.65 0.31 -8.14
CA ILE A 44 -1.62 1.77 -8.33
C ILE A 44 -2.77 2.27 -9.21
N GLY A 45 -3.09 1.54 -10.28
CA GLY A 45 -4.17 1.89 -11.22
C GLY A 45 -5.58 1.79 -10.64
N THR A 46 -5.73 1.29 -9.41
CA THR A 46 -7.03 1.07 -8.76
C THR A 46 -7.21 1.86 -7.45
N TRP A 47 -6.36 2.86 -7.18
CA TRP A 47 -6.58 3.84 -6.09
C TRP A 47 -6.78 5.26 -6.65
N PRO A 48 -7.76 6.06 -6.17
CA PRO A 48 -8.63 5.83 -5.01
C PRO A 48 -9.68 4.73 -5.22
N ALA A 49 -10.19 4.16 -4.12
CA ALA A 49 -11.16 3.08 -4.15
C ALA A 49 -12.25 3.21 -3.08
N TYR A 50 -13.49 2.89 -3.43
CA TYR A 50 -14.57 2.65 -2.47
C TYR A 50 -14.33 1.35 -1.73
N ARG A 51 -14.22 1.42 -0.40
CA ARG A 51 -14.02 0.24 0.45
C ARG A 51 -15.33 -0.24 1.04
N VAL A 52 -15.80 -1.41 0.60
CA VAL A 52 -17.08 -1.99 1.03
C VAL A 52 -17.15 -2.15 2.56
N SER A 53 -16.05 -2.58 3.20
CA SER A 53 -15.99 -2.71 4.67
C SER A 53 -16.09 -1.39 5.44
N GLN A 54 -15.98 -0.24 4.78
CA GLN A 54 -15.98 1.08 5.42
C GLN A 54 -17.06 2.02 4.87
N SER A 55 -17.81 1.58 3.85
CA SER A 55 -18.78 2.40 3.12
C SER A 55 -18.26 3.78 2.71
N GLN A 56 -16.97 3.87 2.35
CA GLN A 56 -16.32 5.14 2.05
C GLN A 56 -15.19 4.98 1.02
N THR A 57 -15.04 5.99 0.16
CA THR A 57 -13.90 6.12 -0.75
C THR A 57 -12.65 6.51 0.02
N ARG A 58 -11.57 5.75 -0.17
CA ARG A 58 -10.27 5.98 0.45
C ARG A 58 -9.21 6.26 -0.61
N THR A 59 -8.30 7.16 -0.28
CA THR A 59 -7.12 7.51 -1.10
C THR A 59 -5.89 6.72 -0.64
N MET A 60 -4.78 6.86 -1.38
CA MET A 60 -3.49 6.28 -0.97
C MET A 60 -3.02 6.80 0.40
N GLN A 61 -3.31 8.07 0.73
CA GLN A 61 -3.00 8.64 2.06
C GLN A 61 -3.64 7.82 3.19
N HIS A 62 -4.94 7.54 3.10
CA HIS A 62 -5.62 6.70 4.08
C HIS A 62 -5.09 5.27 4.05
N ARG A 63 -4.77 4.71 2.86
CA ARG A 63 -4.24 3.35 2.78
C ARG A 63 -2.90 3.22 3.51
N LEU A 64 -1.99 4.17 3.32
CA LEU A 64 -0.70 4.17 4.00
C LEU A 64 -0.86 4.39 5.52
N TRP A 65 -1.73 5.32 5.95
CA TRP A 65 -2.09 5.47 7.36
C TRP A 65 -2.55 4.14 7.98
N ASP A 66 -3.43 3.41 7.30
CA ASP A 66 -3.97 2.13 7.79
C ASP A 66 -2.89 1.03 7.83
N CYS A 67 -1.92 1.07 6.90
CA CYS A 67 -0.75 0.18 6.91
C CYS A 67 0.16 0.45 8.12
N PHE A 68 0.55 1.70 8.37
CA PHE A 68 1.36 2.06 9.53
C PHE A 68 0.69 1.65 10.85
N ARG A 69 -0.62 1.89 10.97
CA ARG A 69 -1.42 1.43 12.12
C ARG A 69 -1.33 -0.09 12.32
N GLN A 70 -1.47 -0.87 11.26
CA GLN A 70 -1.39 -2.34 11.32
C GLN A 70 0.03 -2.85 11.61
N MET A 71 1.06 -2.08 11.29
CA MET A 71 2.45 -2.35 11.66
C MET A 71 2.79 -1.96 13.11
N ARG A 72 1.81 -1.46 13.88
CA ARG A 72 1.99 -0.95 15.27
C ARG A 72 2.96 0.23 15.33
N MET A 73 3.00 1.01 14.25
CA MET A 73 3.71 2.29 14.19
C MET A 73 2.77 3.43 14.62
N PRO A 74 3.31 4.57 15.09
CA PRO A 74 2.53 5.79 15.27
C PRO A 74 1.82 6.18 13.96
N ALA A 75 0.68 6.87 14.08
CA ALA A 75 0.00 7.41 12.92
C ALA A 75 0.92 8.43 12.22
N PRO A 76 1.16 8.30 10.90
CA PRO A 76 1.92 9.29 10.17
C PRO A 76 1.10 10.58 10.04
N ASP A 77 1.77 11.73 10.06
CA ASP A 77 1.13 13.01 9.80
C ASP A 77 0.54 13.03 8.39
N TYR A 78 -0.66 13.57 8.28
CA TYR A 78 -1.34 13.71 6.99
C TYR A 78 -0.53 14.61 6.05
N ALA A 79 -0.41 14.19 4.79
CA ALA A 79 0.40 14.87 3.78
C ALA A 79 1.90 15.02 4.12
N SER A 80 2.42 14.22 5.05
CA SER A 80 3.85 14.20 5.37
C SER A 80 4.71 13.76 4.18
N GLU A 81 5.96 14.24 4.16
CA GLU A 81 6.95 13.85 3.16
C GLU A 81 7.17 12.34 3.11
N GLY A 82 7.08 11.66 4.25
CA GLY A 82 7.19 10.19 4.32
C GLY A 82 6.09 9.48 3.52
N LEU A 83 4.85 9.96 3.61
CA LEU A 83 3.74 9.40 2.84
C LEU A 83 3.86 9.76 1.35
N THR A 84 4.31 10.97 1.04
CA THR A 84 4.58 11.39 -0.34
C THR A 84 5.67 10.54 -0.98
N ALA A 85 6.80 10.31 -0.30
CA ALA A 85 7.90 9.51 -0.82
C ALA A 85 7.51 8.03 -0.98
N LEU A 86 6.73 7.44 -0.06
CA LEU A 86 6.19 6.09 -0.24
C LEU A 86 5.21 6.03 -1.42
N THR A 87 4.34 7.02 -1.56
CA THR A 87 3.39 7.09 -2.68
C THR A 87 4.13 7.17 -4.01
N MET A 88 5.14 8.04 -4.13
CA MET A 88 5.95 8.17 -5.34
C MET A 88 6.74 6.90 -5.67
N TYR A 89 7.31 6.25 -4.65
CA TYR A 89 7.98 4.96 -4.83
C TYR A 89 7.02 3.92 -5.42
N LEU A 90 5.84 3.75 -4.82
CA LEU A 90 4.84 2.79 -5.31
C LEU A 90 4.35 3.16 -6.71
N ALA A 91 4.08 4.45 -6.97
CA ALA A 91 3.66 4.92 -8.28
C ALA A 91 4.69 4.60 -9.37
N LYS A 92 5.99 4.70 -9.05
CA LYS A 92 7.05 4.32 -9.99
C LYS A 92 7.11 2.82 -10.27
N LEU A 93 6.78 1.97 -9.30
CA LEU A 93 6.68 0.52 -9.53
C LEU A 93 5.47 0.18 -10.41
N GLY A 94 4.39 0.94 -10.29
CA GLY A 94 3.18 0.83 -11.11
C GLY A 94 3.23 1.61 -12.43
N ASP A 95 4.41 1.98 -12.93
CA ASP A 95 4.55 2.74 -14.18
C ASP A 95 3.92 1.99 -15.37
N GLY A 96 3.15 2.71 -16.17
CA GLY A 96 2.32 2.16 -17.25
C GLY A 96 0.97 1.56 -16.80
N ALA A 97 0.53 1.75 -15.55
CA ALA A 97 -0.80 1.33 -15.11
C ALA A 97 -1.92 2.08 -15.84
N THR A 98 -2.94 1.35 -16.28
CA THR A 98 -4.22 1.95 -16.70
C THR A 98 -5.01 2.40 -15.46
N MET A 99 -5.40 3.67 -15.43
CA MET A 99 -6.16 4.24 -14.31
C MET A 99 -7.64 3.88 -14.40
N ASN A 100 -8.05 2.86 -13.65
CA ASN A 100 -9.44 2.42 -13.51
C ASN A 100 -9.98 2.87 -12.15
N VAL A 101 -10.22 4.17 -12.02
CA VAL A 101 -10.56 4.83 -10.75
C VAL A 101 -11.88 5.62 -10.83
N PRO A 102 -12.71 5.65 -9.77
CA PRO A 102 -12.53 4.94 -8.50
C PRO A 102 -12.81 3.44 -8.64
N SER A 103 -11.94 2.60 -8.05
CA SER A 103 -12.18 1.15 -7.98
C SER A 103 -13.12 0.81 -6.83
N ILE A 104 -13.60 -0.44 -6.77
CA ILE A 104 -14.26 -1.02 -5.60
C ILE A 104 -13.33 -2.06 -4.97
N LYS A 105 -13.16 -2.04 -3.65
CA LYS A 105 -12.30 -2.97 -2.88
C LYS A 105 -13.00 -3.41 -1.58
N ARG A 106 -12.57 -4.54 -1.02
CA ARG A 106 -13.05 -5.04 0.28
C ARG A 106 -12.56 -4.21 1.47
#